data_AF-A0A953LT82-F1
#
_entry.id   AF-A0A953LT82-F1
#
_cell.length_a   1.000
_cell.length_b   1.000
_cell.length_c   1.000
_cell.angle_alpha   90.00
_cell.angle_beta   90.00
_cell.angle_gamma   90.00
#
_symmetry.space_group_name_H-M   'P 1'
#
loop_
_entity.id
_entity.type
_entity.pdbx_description
1 polymer ?
#
loop_
_entity_poly.entity_id
_entity_poly.type
_entity_poly.pdbx_seq_one_letter_code
_entity_poly.pdbx_strand_id
1 'polypeptide(L)'
;MFTLKNRFAELLAEKERRTGQRWTYEEITRATGIAASTLSAYANNKVRRFDAVTVEALLAFLECEPGDFFVLEETPEGQLVAVA
;
A
#
# COMPACT_ATOMS: atom_id res chain seq x y z
N MET A 1 12.57 -14.74 10.02
CA MET A 1 12.87 -13.28 10.00
C MET A 1 11.59 -12.53 9.67
N PHE A 2 11.34 -11.35 10.23
CA PHE A 2 10.16 -10.55 9.88
C PHE A 2 10.44 -9.63 8.68
N THR A 3 9.48 -9.46 7.78
CA THR A 3 9.52 -8.41 6.75
C THR A 3 8.34 -7.45 6.90
N LEU A 4 8.63 -6.16 6.72
CA LEU A 4 7.60 -5.13 6.66
C LEU A 4 6.87 -5.20 5.32
N LYS A 5 5.54 -5.25 5.38
CA LYS A 5 4.61 -5.28 4.27
C LYS A 5 3.57 -4.18 4.46
N ASN A 6 2.91 -3.82 3.37
CA ASN A 6 1.81 -2.88 3.36
C ASN A 6 0.55 -3.56 2.83
N ARG A 7 -0.60 -3.14 3.37
CA ARG A 7 -1.93 -3.67 3.04
C ARG A 7 -2.71 -2.77 2.09
N PHE A 8 -2.02 -1.95 1.29
CA PHE A 8 -2.67 -0.98 0.40
C PHE A 8 -3.73 -1.61 -0.51
N ALA A 9 -3.43 -2.75 -1.14
CA ALA A 9 -4.37 -3.42 -2.04
C ALA A 9 -5.63 -3.92 -1.31
N GLU A 10 -5.46 -4.46 -0.10
CA GLU A 10 -6.58 -4.95 0.73
C GLU A 10 -7.46 -3.80 1.22
N LEU A 11 -6.84 -2.74 1.75
CA LEU A 11 -7.53 -1.56 2.26
C LEU A 11 -8.24 -0.80 1.14
N LEU A 12 -7.64 -0.74 -0.06
CA LEU A 12 -8.31 -0.16 -1.23
C LEU A 12 -9.55 -0.98 -1.59
N ALA A 13 -9.44 -2.31 -1.64
CA ALA A 13 -10.58 -3.18 -1.93
C ALA A 13 -11.68 -3.11 -0.85
N GLU A 14 -11.31 -2.88 0.41
CA GLU A 14 -12.25 -2.62 1.50
C GLU A 14 -12.97 -1.28 1.33
N LYS A 15 -12.23 -0.21 1.04
CA LYS A 15 -12.82 1.09 0.72
C LYS A 15 -13.79 0.98 -0.47
N GLU A 16 -13.40 0.31 -1.55
CA GLU A 16 -14.26 0.10 -2.72
C GLU A 16 -15.56 -0.62 -2.37
N ARG A 17 -15.49 -1.63 -1.50
CA ARG A 17 -16.68 -2.34 -0.99
C ARG A 17 -17.55 -1.43 -0.12
N ARG A 18 -16.95 -0.59 0.73
CA ARG A 18 -17.66 0.36 1.61
C ARG A 18 -18.38 1.45 0.82
N THR A 19 -17.73 2.01 -0.21
CA THR A 19 -18.28 3.14 -0.98
C THR A 19 -19.10 2.70 -2.19
N GLY A 20 -18.99 1.43 -2.62
CA GLY A 20 -19.61 0.94 -3.85
C GLY A 20 -19.01 1.54 -5.13
N GLN A 21 -17.83 2.15 -5.03
CA GLN A 21 -17.13 2.81 -6.13
C GLN A 21 -15.79 2.12 -6.35
N ARG A 22 -15.44 1.87 -7.62
CA ARG A 22 -14.09 1.43 -8.01
C ARG A 22 -13.15 2.63 -8.12
N TRP A 23 -11.90 2.44 -7.72
CA TRP A 23 -10.87 3.45 -7.77
C TRP A 23 -9.76 3.03 -8.74
N THR A 24 -9.61 3.80 -9.81
CA THR A 24 -8.46 3.69 -10.72
C THR A 24 -7.24 4.39 -10.13
N TYR A 25 -6.03 3.97 -10.50
CA TYR A 25 -4.81 4.66 -10.05
C TYR A 25 -4.74 6.12 -10.50
N GLU A 26 -5.36 6.48 -11.62
CA GLU A 26 -5.47 7.88 -12.06
C GLU A 26 -6.35 8.71 -11.12
N GLU A 27 -7.49 8.16 -10.67
CA GLU A 27 -8.36 8.84 -9.72
C GLU A 27 -7.68 9.00 -8.36
N ILE A 28 -6.98 7.96 -7.89
CA ILE A 28 -6.22 8.03 -6.64
C ILE A 28 -5.08 9.04 -6.78
N THR A 29 -4.40 9.09 -7.94
CA THR A 29 -3.37 10.10 -8.22
C THR A 29 -3.95 11.50 -8.13
N ARG A 30 -5.13 11.75 -8.71
CA ARG A 30 -5.81 13.05 -8.60
C ARG A 30 -6.23 13.38 -7.17
N ALA A 31 -6.66 12.40 -6.40
CA ALA A 31 -7.13 12.59 -5.02
C ALA A 31 -5.97 12.81 -4.02
N THR A 32 -4.84 12.15 -4.23
CA THR A 32 -3.72 12.09 -3.26
C THR A 32 -2.47 12.83 -3.70
N GLY A 33 -2.34 13.15 -4.99
CA GLY A 33 -1.11 13.67 -5.59
C GLY A 33 0.00 12.61 -5.78
N ILE A 34 -0.25 11.36 -5.41
CA ILE A 34 0.74 10.28 -5.49
C ILE A 34 0.75 9.69 -6.89
N ALA A 35 1.93 9.60 -7.50
CA ALA A 35 2.07 9.04 -8.84
C ALA A 35 1.56 7.58 -8.92
N ALA A 36 0.86 7.25 -10.01
CA ALA A 36 0.34 5.89 -10.26
C ALA A 36 1.42 4.78 -10.17
N SER A 37 2.66 5.08 -10.55
CA SER A 37 3.79 4.15 -10.40
C SER A 37 4.09 3.81 -8.93
N THR A 38 3.97 4.80 -8.05
CA THR A 38 4.14 4.63 -6.60
C THR A 38 2.98 3.84 -6.01
N LEU A 39 1.74 4.16 -6.37
CA LEU A 39 0.55 3.39 -5.98
C LEU A 39 0.66 1.92 -6.39
N SER A 40 1.10 1.67 -7.63
CA SER A 40 1.38 0.32 -8.12
C SER A 40 2.47 -0.39 -7.32
N ALA A 41 3.53 0.31 -6.92
CA ALA A 41 4.57 -0.26 -6.07
C ALA A 41 4.05 -0.64 -4.68
N TYR A 42 3.17 0.19 -4.07
CA TYR A 42 2.51 -0.14 -2.81
C TYR A 42 1.61 -1.36 -2.95
N ALA A 43 0.74 -1.38 -3.96
CA ALA A 43 -0.14 -2.53 -4.24
C ALA A 43 0.62 -3.84 -4.42
N ASN A 44 1.81 -3.78 -5.02
CA ASN A 44 2.67 -4.95 -5.24
C ASN A 44 3.68 -5.20 -4.11
N ASN A 45 3.62 -4.47 -3.00
CA ASN A 45 4.55 -4.61 -1.87
C ASN A 45 6.04 -4.45 -2.26
N LYS A 46 6.33 -3.62 -3.26
CA LYS A 46 7.69 -3.35 -3.77
C LYS A 46 8.35 -2.11 -3.16
N VAL A 47 7.63 -1.36 -2.34
CA VAL A 47 8.16 -0.15 -1.68
C VAL A 47 9.14 -0.54 -0.57
N ARG A 48 10.35 0.01 -0.64
CA ARG A 48 11.41 -0.16 0.38
C ARG A 48 11.73 1.12 1.13
N ARG A 49 11.45 2.26 0.54
CA ARG A 49 11.60 3.59 1.14
C ARG A 49 10.29 4.33 0.92
N PHE A 50 9.81 4.95 1.97
CA PHE A 50 8.62 5.78 1.96
C PHE A 50 8.90 7.04 2.77
N ASP A 51 8.32 8.14 2.35
CA ASP A 51 8.31 9.39 3.09
C ASP A 51 6.98 9.54 3.84
N ALA A 52 6.99 10.33 4.91
CA ALA A 52 5.82 10.54 5.75
C ALA A 52 4.65 11.16 4.95
N VAL A 53 4.93 12.10 4.05
CA VAL A 53 3.89 12.82 3.29
C VAL A 53 3.09 11.86 2.40
N THR A 54 3.77 10.96 1.70
CA THR A 54 3.13 9.92 0.88
C THR A 54 2.28 8.97 1.73
N VAL A 55 2.80 8.52 2.87
CA VAL A 55 2.07 7.61 3.77
C VAL A 55 0.86 8.31 4.37
N GLU A 56 1.00 9.53 4.88
CA GLU A 56 -0.10 10.33 5.45
C GLU A 56 -1.22 10.54 4.43
N ALA A 57 -0.87 10.87 3.18
CA ALA A 57 -1.86 11.02 2.11
C ALA A 57 -2.59 9.70 1.80
N LEU A 58 -1.90 8.56 1.82
CA LEU A 58 -2.52 7.25 1.64
C LEU A 58 -3.44 6.88 2.81
N LEU A 59 -3.00 7.09 4.05
CA LEU A 59 -3.79 6.81 5.25
C LEU A 59 -5.05 7.68 5.30
N ALA A 60 -4.91 8.98 5.01
CA ALA A 60 -6.05 9.90 4.90
C ALA A 60 -7.01 9.48 3.79
N PHE A 61 -6.48 9.05 2.63
CA PHE A 61 -7.32 8.56 1.54
C PHE A 61 -8.04 7.26 1.90
N LEU A 62 -7.36 6.30 2.53
CA LEU A 62 -7.94 5.00 2.89
C LEU A 62 -8.82 5.08 4.15
N GLU A 63 -8.73 6.17 4.90
CA GLU A 63 -9.40 6.39 6.17
C GLU A 63 -9.02 5.29 7.18
N CYS A 64 -7.72 5.03 7.32
CA CYS A 64 -7.17 4.01 8.22
C CYS A 64 -5.96 4.52 9.02
N GLU A 65 -5.57 3.75 10.03
CA GLU A 65 -4.38 4.05 10.84
C GLU A 65 -3.11 3.39 10.29
N PRO A 66 -1.91 3.90 10.64
CA PRO A 66 -0.64 3.29 10.23
C PRO A 66 -0.53 1.79 10.60
N GLY A 67 -1.12 1.39 11.73
CA GLY A 67 -1.12 0.00 12.21
C GLY A 67 -1.97 -0.95 11.35
N ASP A 68 -3.00 -0.44 10.69
CA ASP A 68 -3.80 -1.22 9.74
C ASP A 68 -3.07 -1.37 8.40
N PHE A 69 -2.28 -0.36 8.05
CA PHE A 69 -1.58 -0.27 6.77
C PHE A 69 -0.28 -1.05 6.73
N PHE A 70 0.58 -0.90 7.74
CA PHE A 70 1.88 -1.58 7.81
C PHE A 70 1.83 -2.79 8.73
N VAL A 71 2.19 -3.96 8.19
CA VAL A 71 2.20 -5.22 8.92
C VAL A 71 3.55 -5.91 8.83
N LEU A 72 3.93 -6.61 9.91
CA LEU A 72 5.11 -7.47 9.93
C LEU A 72 4.68 -8.89 9.62
N GLU A 73 5.21 -9.46 8.54
CA GLU A 73 4.99 -10.86 8.18
C GLU A 73 6.21 -11.71 8.54
N GLU A 74 5.97 -12.88 9.10
CA GLU A 74 7.02 -13.90 9.28
C GLU A 74 7.42 -14.45 7.91
N THR A 75 8.68 -14.24 7.55
CA THR A 75 9.29 -14.90 6.39
C THR A 75 9.96 -16.19 6.88
N PRO A 76 9.53 -17.37 6.40
CA PRO A 76 10.25 -18.62 6.61
C PRO A 76 11.66 -18.48 6.03
N GLU A 77 12.67 -19.04 6.70
CA GLU A 77 14.10 -18.87 6.39
C GLU A 77 14.59 -19.44 5.03
N GLY A 78 13.69 -19.76 4.10
CA GLY A 78 14.01 -20.40 2.81
C GLY A 78 13.84 -19.53 1.56
N GLN A 79 13.35 -18.29 1.67
CA GLN A 79 13.11 -17.44 0.50
C GLN A 79 14.09 -16.27 0.46
N LEU A 80 15.38 -16.58 0.31
CA LEU A 80 16.33 -15.65 -0.29
C LEU A 80 15.80 -15.33 -1.69
N VAL A 81 15.25 -14.13 -1.82
CA VAL A 81 14.75 -13.55 -3.06
C VAL A 81 15.83 -13.66 -4.14
N ALA A 82 15.67 -14.65 -5.03
CA ALA A 82 16.23 -14.58 -6.37
C ALA A 82 15.61 -13.35 -7.05
N VAL A 83 16.40 -12.30 -7.21
CA VAL A 83 16.10 -11.22 -8.15
C VAL A 83 17.29 -11.15 -9.09
N ALA A 84 17.11 -11.77 -10.26
CA ALA A 84 17.93 -11.58 -11.45
C ALA A 84 17.29 -10.50 -12.33
#